data_AF-A0A9Q3FXK7-F1
#
_entry.id   AF-A0A9Q3FXK7-F1
#
_cell.length_a   1.000
_cell.length_b   1.000
_cell.length_c   1.000
_cell.angle_alpha   90.00
_cell.angle_beta   90.00
_cell.angle_gamma   90.00
#
_symmetry.space_group_name_H-M   'P 1'
#
loop_
_entity.id
_entity.type
_entity.pdbx_description
1 polymer ?
#
loop_
_entity_poly.entity_id
_entity_poly.type
_entity_poly.pdbx_seq_one_letter_code
_entity_poly.pdbx_strand_id
1 'polypeptide(L)'
;MEQMATIMGQISLAAAPKDNSKAPEFKTSSMKEPNPFDATKAHKLRKFIQSCQLIFHNDPANFFSDRKKVLYSTYFLTGSTGKWIEPYLSNISNQDPSYLFKNWKLFET
;
A
#
# COMPACT_ATOMS: atom_id res chain seq x y z
N MET A 1 51.06 15.01 -49.11
CA MET A 1 51.13 13.53 -49.11
C MET A 1 51.47 13.16 -47.67
N GLU A 2 50.69 12.45 -46.86
CA GLU A 2 49.60 11.46 -47.00
C GLU A 2 48.65 11.66 -45.80
N GLN A 3 47.32 11.67 -45.99
CA GLN A 3 46.35 10.60 -45.61
C GLN A 3 46.44 10.16 -44.13
N MET A 4 45.37 10.12 -43.33
CA MET A 4 44.24 9.16 -43.35
C MET A 4 43.24 9.62 -42.26
N ALA A 5 41.97 9.88 -42.55
CA ALA A 5 40.84 8.93 -42.54
C ALA A 5 39.82 9.23 -41.41
N THR A 6 38.60 9.52 -41.86
CA THR A 6 37.28 9.46 -41.24
C THR A 6 37.08 8.40 -40.14
N ILE A 7 36.32 8.73 -39.08
CA ILE A 7 35.16 7.96 -38.56
C ILE A 7 34.25 8.92 -37.76
N MET A 8 33.02 9.11 -38.25
CA MET A 8 31.89 9.64 -37.48
C MET A 8 31.26 8.48 -36.71
N GLY A 9 31.25 8.54 -35.38
CA GLY A 9 30.53 7.61 -34.51
C GLY A 9 29.49 8.37 -33.70
N GLN A 10 28.22 8.18 -34.03
CA GLN A 10 27.07 8.77 -33.34
C GLN A 10 26.97 8.26 -31.90
N ILE A 11 26.97 9.16 -30.92
CA ILE A 11 26.73 8.82 -29.52
C ILE A 11 25.20 8.73 -29.33
N SER A 12 24.66 7.51 -29.25
CA SER A 12 23.31 7.29 -28.75
C SER A 12 23.26 7.52 -27.24
N LEU A 13 22.32 8.36 -26.80
CA LEU A 13 22.05 8.66 -25.40
C LEU A 13 21.47 7.40 -24.72
N ALA A 14 22.28 6.67 -23.97
CA ALA A 14 21.80 5.56 -23.16
C ALA A 14 20.87 6.09 -22.06
N ALA A 15 19.63 5.60 -22.04
CA ALA A 15 18.62 5.93 -21.06
C ALA A 15 19.09 5.56 -19.64
N ALA A 16 18.80 6.45 -18.69
CA ALA A 16 19.05 6.25 -17.26
C ALA A 16 18.48 4.91 -16.76
N PRO A 17 19.12 4.25 -15.78
CA PRO A 17 18.58 3.06 -15.18
C PRO A 17 17.24 3.40 -14.52
N LYS A 18 16.17 2.75 -14.99
CA LYS A 18 14.87 2.80 -14.34
C LYS A 18 15.03 2.10 -13.00
N ASP A 19 15.06 2.87 -11.93
CA ASP A 19 14.87 2.37 -10.57
C ASP A 19 13.45 1.80 -10.50
N ASN A 20 13.34 0.52 -10.85
CA ASN A 20 12.17 -0.30 -10.55
C ASN A 20 12.24 -0.66 -9.05
N SER A 21 12.08 0.33 -8.19
CA SER A 21 11.69 0.10 -6.79
C SER A 21 10.26 -0.42 -6.80
N LYS A 22 10.15 -1.73 -7.09
CA LYS A 22 8.91 -2.50 -7.02
C LYS A 22 8.43 -2.35 -5.58
N ALA A 23 7.30 -1.66 -5.38
CA ALA A 23 6.60 -1.65 -4.10
C ALA A 23 6.51 -3.10 -3.58
N PRO A 24 6.61 -3.33 -2.26
CA PRO A 24 6.67 -4.68 -1.70
C PRO A 24 5.54 -5.52 -2.27
N GLU A 25 5.91 -6.56 -3.02
CA GLU A 25 4.98 -7.46 -3.67
C GLU A 25 4.29 -8.27 -2.58
N PHE A 26 3.07 -7.86 -2.22
CA PHE A 26 2.22 -8.63 -1.32
C PHE A 26 2.00 -10.00 -1.96
N LYS A 27 2.20 -11.07 -1.20
CA LYS A 27 2.04 -12.45 -1.70
C LYS A 27 0.59 -12.81 -2.01
N THR A 28 -0.33 -11.88 -1.81
CA THR A 28 -1.75 -11.94 -2.16
C THR A 28 -2.01 -11.54 -3.61
N SER A 29 -1.03 -11.61 -4.52
CA SER A 29 -1.16 -11.10 -5.90
C SER A 29 -2.29 -11.74 -6.72
N SER A 30 -2.85 -12.87 -6.27
CA SER A 30 -4.04 -13.52 -6.87
C SER A 30 -5.36 -13.07 -6.24
N MET A 31 -5.35 -12.44 -5.07
CA MET A 31 -6.55 -11.99 -4.38
C MET A 31 -6.93 -10.58 -4.80
N LYS A 32 -8.23 -10.38 -4.99
CA LYS A 32 -8.79 -9.05 -5.23
C LYS A 32 -8.65 -8.19 -3.96
N GLU A 33 -8.14 -6.98 -4.13
CA GLU A 33 -8.06 -5.97 -3.06
C GLU A 33 -9.46 -5.54 -2.56
N PRO A 34 -9.56 -5.01 -1.32
CA PRO A 34 -10.79 -4.43 -0.80
C PRO A 34 -11.30 -3.29 -1.69
N ASN A 35 -12.61 -3.17 -1.84
CA ASN A 35 -13.17 -1.95 -2.42
C ASN A 35 -13.01 -0.79 -1.43
N PRO A 36 -12.71 0.43 -1.89
CA PRO A 36 -12.67 1.59 -1.01
C PRO A 36 -13.96 1.79 -0.22
N PHE A 37 -13.83 2.21 1.05
CA PHE A 37 -14.94 2.43 1.96
C PHE A 37 -15.03 3.92 2.36
N ASP A 38 -16.21 4.50 2.18
CA ASP A 38 -16.50 5.93 2.36
C ASP A 38 -17.58 6.21 3.42
N ALA A 39 -18.03 5.18 4.15
CA ALA A 39 -19.15 5.21 5.09
C ALA A 39 -20.51 5.66 4.52
N THR A 40 -20.70 5.73 3.19
CA THR A 40 -22.00 6.12 2.60
C THR A 40 -23.13 5.14 2.87
N LYS A 41 -22.82 3.86 3.02
CA LYS A 41 -23.80 2.80 3.26
C LYS A 41 -23.27 1.81 4.30
N ALA A 42 -23.98 1.65 5.42
CA ALA A 42 -23.57 0.77 6.52
C ALA A 42 -23.32 -0.69 6.07
N HIS A 43 -24.11 -1.22 5.13
CA HIS A 43 -23.91 -2.59 4.63
C HIS A 43 -22.59 -2.79 3.86
N LYS A 44 -21.93 -1.71 3.40
CA LYS A 44 -20.61 -1.79 2.76
C LYS A 44 -19.50 -2.01 3.79
N LEU A 45 -19.68 -1.57 5.03
CA LEU A 45 -18.68 -1.75 6.10
C LEU A 45 -18.38 -3.23 6.32
N ARG A 46 -19.43 -4.05 6.48
CA ARG A 46 -19.26 -5.50 6.67
C ARG A 46 -18.49 -6.14 5.50
N LYS A 47 -18.84 -5.78 4.27
CA LYS A 47 -18.16 -6.31 3.07
C LYS A 47 -16.69 -5.90 3.02
N PHE A 48 -16.40 -4.64 3.38
CA PHE A 48 -15.03 -4.12 3.48
C PHE A 48 -14.21 -4.90 4.52
N ILE A 49 -14.70 -5.00 5.77
CA ILE A 49 -14.03 -5.75 6.84
C ILE A 49 -13.81 -7.22 6.46
N GLN A 50 -14.81 -7.89 5.89
CA GLN A 50 -14.69 -9.27 5.43
C GLN A 50 -13.61 -9.45 4.36
N SER A 51 -13.49 -8.50 3.41
CA SER A 51 -12.45 -8.56 2.39
C SER A 51 -11.04 -8.38 2.97
N CYS A 52 -10.86 -7.48 3.93
CA CYS A 52 -9.60 -7.33 4.67
C CYS A 52 -9.24 -8.62 5.42
N GLN A 53 -10.19 -9.19 6.17
CA GLN A 53 -9.98 -10.42 6.92
C GLN A 53 -9.55 -11.57 6.00
N LEU A 54 -10.18 -11.74 4.84
CA LEU A 54 -9.80 -12.79 3.89
C LEU A 54 -8.34 -12.65 3.43
N ILE A 55 -7.90 -11.42 3.13
CA ILE A 55 -6.51 -11.11 2.77
C ILE A 55 -5.55 -11.44 3.90
N PHE A 56 -5.89 -11.09 5.15
CA PHE A 56 -5.03 -11.35 6.31
C PHE A 56 -4.87 -12.85 6.59
N HIS A 57 -5.94 -13.63 6.41
CA HIS A 57 -5.88 -15.08 6.59
C HIS A 57 -5.11 -15.77 5.47
N ASN A 58 -5.13 -15.22 4.25
CA ASN A 58 -4.39 -15.77 3.12
C ASN A 58 -2.88 -15.50 3.21
N ASP A 59 -2.47 -14.38 3.80
CA ASP A 59 -1.06 -14.01 3.96
C ASP A 59 -0.69 -13.67 5.42
N PRO A 60 -0.76 -14.67 6.31
CA PRO A 60 -0.50 -14.45 7.75
C PRO A 60 0.94 -13.99 8.01
N ALA A 61 1.89 -14.33 7.13
CA ALA A 61 3.27 -13.90 7.23
C ALA A 61 3.44 -12.40 7.02
N ASN A 62 2.66 -11.78 6.13
CA ASN A 62 2.66 -10.32 5.99
C ASN A 62 1.73 -9.63 6.99
N PHE A 63 0.64 -10.27 7.42
CA PHE A 63 -0.37 -9.69 8.32
C PHE A 63 -0.33 -10.24 9.75
N PHE A 64 0.86 -10.57 10.26
CA PHE A 64 1.04 -11.15 11.59
C PHE A 64 0.70 -10.21 12.76
N SER A 65 0.70 -8.89 12.55
CA SER A 65 0.42 -7.92 13.59
C SER A 65 -0.81 -7.08 13.27
N ASP A 66 -1.55 -6.73 14.30
CA ASP A 66 -2.74 -5.88 14.18
C ASP A 66 -2.41 -4.51 13.58
N ARG A 67 -1.23 -3.97 13.88
CA ARG A 67 -0.73 -2.76 13.22
C ARG A 67 -0.73 -2.89 11.71
N LYS A 68 -0.19 -3.97 11.15
CA LYS A 68 -0.18 -4.16 9.69
C LYS A 68 -1.58 -4.31 9.11
N LYS A 69 -2.47 -5.01 9.82
CA LYS A 69 -3.88 -5.18 9.40
C LYS A 69 -4.62 -3.84 9.35
N VAL A 70 -4.48 -3.03 10.41
CA VAL A 70 -5.09 -1.71 10.49
C VAL A 70 -4.51 -0.81 9.42
N LEU A 71 -3.17 -0.74 9.27
CA LEU A 71 -2.51 0.06 8.24
C LEU A 71 -3.01 -0.25 6.83
N TYR A 72 -3.03 -1.52 6.48
CA TYR A 72 -3.54 -1.96 5.19
C TYR A 72 -4.99 -1.54 4.98
N SER A 73 -5.85 -1.74 5.99
CA SER A 73 -7.26 -1.36 5.88
C SER A 73 -7.45 0.14 5.76
N THR A 74 -6.65 0.94 6.49
CA THR A 74 -6.72 2.41 6.44
C THR A 74 -6.43 2.98 5.05
N TYR A 75 -5.61 2.30 4.24
CA TYR A 75 -5.32 2.70 2.86
C TYR A 75 -6.55 2.71 1.95
N PHE A 76 -7.56 1.90 2.25
CA PHE A 76 -8.80 1.81 1.49
C PHE A 76 -9.92 2.70 2.05
N LEU A 77 -9.66 3.47 3.11
CA LEU A 77 -10.63 4.43 3.65
C LEU A 77 -10.62 5.71 2.81
N THR A 78 -11.81 6.17 2.44
CA THR A 78 -12.00 7.34 1.57
C THR A 78 -13.10 8.23 2.11
N GLY A 79 -13.33 9.39 1.47
CA GLY A 79 -14.41 10.30 1.85
C GLY A 79 -14.37 10.70 3.33
N SER A 80 -15.51 10.63 4.00
CA SER A 80 -15.64 10.99 5.41
C SER A 80 -14.83 10.07 6.34
N THR A 81 -14.70 8.78 6.01
CA THR A 81 -13.93 7.83 6.82
C THR A 81 -12.42 8.09 6.69
N GLY A 82 -11.96 8.47 5.50
CA GLY A 82 -10.59 8.92 5.26
C GLY A 82 -10.21 10.13 6.11
N LYS A 83 -11.10 11.14 6.17
CA LYS A 83 -10.90 12.32 7.03
C LYS A 83 -10.89 11.98 8.52
N TRP A 84 -11.72 11.02 8.93
CA TRP A 84 -11.76 10.57 10.33
C TRP A 84 -10.45 9.89 10.77
N ILE A 85 -9.80 9.13 9.88
CA ILE A 85 -8.56 8.43 10.21
C ILE A 85 -7.32 9.34 10.18
N GLU A 86 -7.37 10.46 9.46
CA GLU A 86 -6.23 11.37 9.22
C GLU A 86 -5.45 11.77 10.49
N PRO A 87 -6.08 12.17 11.62
CA PRO A 87 -5.34 12.54 12.84
C PRO A 87 -4.53 11.40 13.44
N TYR A 88 -4.95 10.16 13.19
CA TYR A 88 -4.27 8.96 13.66
C TYR A 88 -3.05 8.63 12.80
N LEU A 89 -3.09 8.95 11.50
CA LEU A 89 -2.00 8.67 10.55
C LEU A 89 -0.78 9.58 10.76
N SER A 90 -0.95 10.78 11.31
CA SER A 90 0.17 11.70 11.58
C SER A 90 1.21 11.14 12.56
N ASN A 91 0.85 10.14 13.37
CA ASN A 91 1.70 9.54 14.40
C ASN A 91 2.05 8.08 14.11
N ILE A 92 1.90 7.66 12.86
CA ILE A 92 1.99 6.24 12.46
C ILE A 92 3.38 5.65 12.67
N SER A 93 4.42 6.46 12.59
CA SER A 93 5.83 6.07 12.73
C SER A 93 6.36 6.17 14.16
N ASN A 94 5.55 6.65 15.11
CA ASN A 94 5.97 6.76 16.50
C ASN A 94 6.16 5.37 17.13
N GLN A 95 7.10 5.30 18.08
CA GLN A 95 7.36 4.08 18.85
C GLN A 95 6.12 3.61 19.62
N ASP A 96 5.26 4.55 20.02
CA ASP A 96 3.96 4.29 20.63
C ASP A 96 2.83 4.81 19.72
N PRO A 97 2.36 4.01 18.74
CA PRO A 97 1.27 4.42 17.86
C PRO A 97 -0.05 4.47 18.63
N SER A 98 -1.03 5.21 18.09
CA SER A 98 -2.38 5.26 18.67
C SER A 98 -2.95 3.86 18.94
N TYR A 99 -3.76 3.73 19.99
CA TYR A 99 -4.43 2.48 20.37
C TYR A 99 -5.19 1.84 19.20
N LEU A 100 -5.67 2.66 18.26
CA LEU A 100 -6.35 2.23 17.04
C LEU A 100 -5.49 1.29 16.18
N PHE A 101 -4.19 1.53 16.06
CA PHE A 101 -3.27 0.67 15.29
C PHE A 101 -2.78 -0.54 16.08
N LYS A 102 -3.04 -0.62 17.38
CA LYS A 102 -2.57 -1.72 18.22
C LYS A 102 -3.55 -2.88 18.31
N ASN A 103 -4.79 -2.66 17.89
CA ASN A 103 -5.87 -3.63 18.09
C ASN A 103 -6.83 -3.64 16.89
N TRP A 104 -6.76 -4.72 16.11
CA TRP A 104 -7.65 -4.92 14.97
C TRP A 104 -9.13 -4.99 15.40
N LYS A 105 -9.41 -5.56 16.58
CA LYS A 105 -10.77 -5.72 17.07
C LYS A 105 -11.46 -4.38 17.33
N LEU A 106 -10.72 -3.38 17.77
CA LEU A 106 -11.23 -2.02 17.96
C LEU A 106 -11.44 -1.28 16.64
N PHE A 107 -10.67 -1.62 15.61
CA PHE A 107 -10.79 -1.02 14.29
C PHE A 107 -12.01 -1.54 13.52
N GLU A 108 -12.38 -2.82 13.68
CA GLU A 108 -13.49 -3.44 12.94
C GLU A 108 -14.88 -3.22 13.56
N THR A 109 -14.97 -2.59 14.73
CA THR A 109 -16.21 -2.19 15.42
C THR A 109 -16.77 -0.88 14.90
#